data_AF-A0A1S3KGX7-F1
#
_entry.id   AF-A0A1S3KGX7-F1
#
_cell.length_a   1.000
_cell.length_b   1.000
_cell.length_c   1.000
_cell.angle_alpha   90.00
_cell.angle_beta   90.00
_cell.angle_gamma   90.00
#
_symmetry.space_group_name_H-M   'P 1'
#
loop_
_entity.id
_entity.type
_entity.pdbx_description
1 polymer ?
#
loop_
_entity_poly.entity_id
_entity_poly.type
_entity_poly.pdbx_seq_one_letter_code
_entity_poly.pdbx_strand_id
1 'polypeptide(L)'
;MTGHKINRFKKAFKTPSVRMMDIQGNLFVLANSMAFEGDGCDICQRAERQLQEISVRLKCAQGRYTAGHCEVEDPKYYTRPILLQHFPMYRTSDANCSGPDSAPIEEKYVKFRPKVDCLSEKASNRLLESIQPRLVLSAHTHHFCYRELPPHNTPEWTLPSFSWRNIKNPSFLLVCISVIK
;
A
#
# COMPACT_ATOMS: atom_id res chain seq x y z
N MET A 1 19.34 -0.74 -4.22
CA MET A 1 19.35 -2.21 -3.91
C MET A 1 20.19 -2.95 -4.96
N THR A 2 21.03 -3.94 -4.62
CA THR A 2 21.89 -4.61 -5.60
C THR A 2 21.16 -5.70 -6.40
N GLY A 3 21.60 -5.98 -7.63
CA GLY A 3 20.99 -7.01 -8.49
C GLY A 3 20.96 -8.41 -7.86
N HIS A 4 22.01 -8.77 -7.12
CA HIS A 4 22.07 -10.05 -6.40
C HIS A 4 20.97 -10.18 -5.34
N LYS A 5 20.74 -9.13 -4.52
CA LYS A 5 19.69 -9.13 -3.49
C LYS A 5 18.29 -9.25 -4.12
N ILE A 6 18.07 -8.56 -5.24
CA ILE A 6 16.82 -8.64 -6.01
C ILE A 6 16.60 -10.07 -6.54
N ASN A 7 17.62 -10.70 -7.11
CA ASN A 7 17.50 -12.05 -7.66
C ASN A 7 17.21 -13.07 -6.56
N ARG A 8 17.89 -12.97 -5.41
CA ARG A 8 17.63 -13.83 -4.25
C ARG A 8 16.18 -13.70 -3.77
N PHE A 9 15.67 -12.48 -3.66
CA PHE A 9 14.28 -12.22 -3.28
C PHE A 9 13.30 -12.87 -4.26
N LYS A 10 13.50 -12.65 -5.58
CA LYS A 10 12.65 -13.24 -6.61
C LYS A 10 12.64 -14.76 -6.57
N LYS A 11 13.81 -15.38 -6.41
CA LYS A 11 13.93 -16.85 -6.35
C LYS A 11 13.22 -17.42 -5.13
N ALA A 12 13.34 -16.77 -3.98
CA ALA A 12 12.75 -17.24 -2.73
C ALA A 12 11.22 -17.05 -2.68
N PHE A 13 10.73 -15.86 -3.03
CA PHE A 13 9.33 -15.50 -2.79
C PHE A 13 8.44 -15.59 -4.02
N LYS A 14 9.02 -15.67 -5.23
CA LYS A 14 8.30 -15.76 -6.52
C LYS A 14 7.12 -14.78 -6.63
N THR A 15 7.28 -13.57 -6.08
CA THR A 15 6.24 -12.55 -6.02
C THR A 15 6.54 -11.39 -6.96
N PRO A 16 5.54 -10.86 -7.70
CA PRO A 16 5.71 -9.62 -8.45
C PRO A 16 5.88 -8.41 -7.50
N SER A 17 6.27 -7.26 -8.05
CA SER A 17 6.37 -6.01 -7.29
C SER A 17 4.99 -5.46 -6.90
N VAL A 18 3.99 -5.66 -7.74
CA VAL A 18 2.59 -5.35 -7.45
C VAL A 18 1.74 -6.56 -7.80
N ARG A 19 0.81 -6.95 -6.93
CA ARG A 19 -0.08 -8.10 -7.10
C ARG A 19 -1.51 -7.74 -6.72
N MET A 20 -2.48 -8.17 -7.51
CA MET A 20 -3.88 -8.19 -7.11
C MET A 20 -4.30 -9.59 -6.65
N MET A 21 -5.14 -9.66 -5.61
CA MET A 21 -5.68 -10.89 -5.06
C MET A 21 -7.17 -10.72 -4.76
N ASP A 22 -7.97 -11.76 -5.00
CA ASP A 22 -9.35 -11.86 -4.51
C ASP A 22 -9.36 -12.83 -3.33
N ILE A 23 -9.86 -12.37 -2.18
CA ILE A 23 -10.10 -13.20 -1.01
C ILE A 23 -11.56 -13.03 -0.60
N GLN A 24 -12.36 -14.08 -0.82
CA GLN A 24 -13.78 -14.11 -0.47
C GLN A 24 -14.57 -12.91 -1.02
N GLY A 25 -14.28 -12.48 -2.26
CA GLY A 25 -14.95 -11.36 -2.93
C GLY A 25 -14.39 -9.98 -2.58
N ASN A 26 -13.34 -9.91 -1.77
CA ASN A 26 -12.64 -8.67 -1.46
C ASN A 26 -11.36 -8.58 -2.30
N LEU A 27 -11.21 -7.48 -3.04
CA LEU A 27 -10.00 -7.22 -3.80
C LEU A 27 -8.92 -6.61 -2.91
N PHE A 28 -7.73 -7.20 -2.96
CA PHE A 28 -6.51 -6.71 -2.32
C PHE A 28 -5.48 -6.38 -3.39
N VAL A 29 -4.77 -5.27 -3.22
CA VAL A 29 -3.59 -4.94 -4.01
C VAL A 29 -2.39 -4.87 -3.07
N LEU A 30 -1.43 -5.76 -3.26
CA LEU A 30 -0.18 -5.78 -2.53
C LEU A 30 0.86 -5.02 -3.35
N ALA A 31 1.44 -3.97 -2.77
CA ALA A 31 2.44 -3.14 -3.41
C ALA A 31 3.77 -3.20 -2.65
N ASN A 32 4.85 -3.55 -3.34
CA ASN A 32 6.20 -3.39 -2.82
C ASN A 32 6.54 -1.91 -2.79
N SER A 33 6.36 -1.27 -1.63
CA SER A 33 6.60 0.17 -1.45
C SER A 33 8.01 0.61 -1.83
N MET A 34 9.02 -0.27 -1.70
CA MET A 34 10.40 0.02 -2.12
C MET A 34 10.57 0.15 -3.63
N ALA A 35 9.60 -0.32 -4.43
CA ALA A 35 9.63 -0.18 -5.88
C ALA A 35 9.02 1.15 -6.36
N PHE A 36 8.56 2.01 -5.45
CA PHE A 36 7.98 3.32 -5.77
C PHE A 36 8.92 4.49 -5.40
N GLU A 37 10.22 4.25 -5.47
CA GLU A 37 11.25 5.25 -5.19
C GLU A 37 11.34 6.34 -6.28
N GLY A 38 10.91 6.01 -7.51
CA GLY A 38 10.84 6.92 -8.65
C GLY A 38 12.19 7.24 -9.28
N ASP A 39 13.18 6.37 -9.08
CA ASP A 39 14.54 6.45 -9.63
C ASP A 39 14.71 5.65 -10.94
N GLY A 40 13.63 5.05 -11.45
CA GLY A 40 13.64 4.29 -12.70
C GLY A 40 14.36 2.94 -12.61
N CYS A 41 14.61 2.41 -11.40
CA CYS A 41 15.25 1.12 -11.22
C CYS A 41 14.47 -0.04 -11.88
N ASP A 42 15.13 -1.18 -12.17
CA ASP A 42 14.47 -2.33 -12.84
C ASP A 42 13.23 -2.88 -12.11
N ILE A 43 13.22 -2.84 -10.76
CA ILE A 43 12.03 -3.26 -9.99
C ILE A 43 10.95 -2.18 -9.97
N CYS A 44 11.36 -0.92 -10.13
CA CYS A 44 10.51 0.26 -10.14
C CYS A 44 9.71 0.31 -11.44
N GLN A 45 10.38 0.22 -12.60
CA GLN A 45 9.71 0.17 -13.90
C GLN A 45 8.73 -1.01 -14.01
N ARG A 46 9.11 -2.17 -13.45
CA ARG A 46 8.20 -3.32 -13.37
C ARG A 46 7.00 -3.06 -12.48
N ALA A 47 7.20 -2.42 -11.34
CA ALA A 47 6.11 -2.07 -10.44
C ALA A 47 5.14 -1.09 -11.10
N GLU A 48 5.66 -0.09 -11.82
CA GLU A 48 4.84 0.86 -12.57
C GLU A 48 4.01 0.17 -13.67
N ARG A 49 4.62 -0.73 -14.44
CA ARG A 49 3.90 -1.51 -15.45
C ARG A 49 2.82 -2.40 -14.82
N GLN A 50 3.16 -3.13 -13.76
CA GLN A 50 2.21 -4.00 -13.04
C GLN A 50 1.06 -3.20 -12.41
N LEU A 51 1.35 -2.03 -11.86
CA LEU A 51 0.33 -1.12 -11.34
C LEU A 51 -0.60 -0.64 -12.45
N GLN A 52 -0.06 -0.30 -13.63
CA GLN A 52 -0.86 0.11 -14.78
C GLN A 52 -1.76 -1.03 -15.28
N GLU A 53 -1.21 -2.24 -15.43
CA GLU A 53 -1.97 -3.45 -15.77
C GLU A 53 -3.12 -3.66 -14.78
N ILE A 54 -2.83 -3.67 -13.47
CA ILE A 54 -3.85 -3.82 -12.42
C ILE A 54 -4.90 -2.69 -12.49
N SER A 55 -4.49 -1.45 -12.75
CA SER A 55 -5.41 -0.31 -12.88
C SER A 55 -6.40 -0.49 -14.04
N VAL A 56 -5.94 -1.02 -15.18
CA VAL A 56 -6.82 -1.33 -16.32
C VAL A 56 -7.82 -2.42 -15.94
N ARG A 57 -7.34 -3.51 -15.33
CA ARG A 57 -8.20 -4.63 -14.88
C ARG A 57 -9.26 -4.20 -13.87
N LEU A 58 -8.90 -3.33 -12.92
CA LEU A 58 -9.84 -2.76 -11.96
C LEU A 58 -10.91 -1.89 -12.65
N LYS A 59 -10.51 -1.05 -13.61
CA LYS A 59 -11.44 -0.23 -14.40
C LYS A 59 -12.36 -1.07 -15.30
N CYS A 60 -11.86 -2.18 -15.82
CA CYS A 60 -12.64 -3.18 -16.53
C CYS A 60 -13.72 -3.80 -15.64
N ALA A 61 -13.34 -4.26 -14.45
CA ALA A 61 -14.28 -4.80 -13.46
C ALA A 61 -15.32 -3.75 -12.99
N GLN A 62 -14.95 -2.46 -12.95
CA GLN A 62 -15.87 -1.35 -12.68
C GLN A 62 -16.88 -1.08 -13.82
N GLY A 63 -16.74 -1.72 -14.98
CA GLY A 63 -17.53 -1.41 -16.17
C GLY A 63 -17.17 -0.07 -16.82
N ARG A 64 -15.99 0.50 -16.53
CA ARG A 64 -15.51 1.75 -17.15
C ARG A 64 -14.86 1.56 -18.52
N TYR A 65 -14.61 0.32 -18.92
CA TYR A 65 -14.08 -0.03 -20.25
C TYR A 65 -15.05 -0.97 -20.98
N THR A 66 -15.03 -0.92 -22.32
CA THR A 66 -15.82 -1.81 -23.19
C THR A 66 -15.11 -3.15 -23.39
N ALA A 67 -15.86 -4.17 -23.80
CA ALA A 67 -15.42 -5.58 -23.91
C ALA A 67 -14.17 -5.82 -24.77
N GLY A 68 -13.73 -4.86 -25.60
CA GLY A 68 -12.50 -4.96 -26.39
C GLY A 68 -11.20 -4.60 -25.64
N HIS A 69 -11.29 -4.00 -24.45
CA HIS A 69 -10.15 -3.60 -23.63
C HIS A 69 -9.96 -4.46 -22.36
N CYS A 70 -10.88 -5.39 -22.12
CA CYS A 70 -10.93 -6.19 -20.90
C CYS A 70 -10.70 -7.66 -21.23
N GLU A 71 -9.92 -8.33 -20.39
CA GLU A 71 -9.50 -9.71 -20.61
C GLU A 71 -10.34 -10.68 -19.77
N VAL A 72 -10.39 -11.96 -20.19
CA VAL A 72 -11.15 -13.01 -19.49
C VAL A 72 -10.64 -13.22 -18.05
N GLU A 73 -9.38 -12.87 -17.78
CA GLU A 73 -8.76 -12.99 -16.45
C GLU A 73 -9.12 -11.84 -15.49
N ASP A 74 -9.94 -10.88 -15.92
CA ASP A 74 -10.35 -9.77 -15.07
C ASP A 74 -11.24 -10.21 -13.89
N PRO A 75 -11.22 -9.49 -12.76
CA PRO A 75 -12.10 -9.77 -11.65
C PRO A 75 -13.56 -9.76 -12.10
N LYS A 76 -14.28 -10.87 -11.91
CA LYS A 76 -15.70 -11.00 -12.27
C LYS A 76 -16.60 -10.02 -11.51
N TYR A 77 -16.19 -9.62 -10.31
CA TYR A 77 -16.90 -8.66 -9.47
C TYR A 77 -15.92 -7.59 -9.02
N TYR A 78 -16.39 -6.35 -9.03
CA TYR A 78 -15.63 -5.22 -8.51
C TYR A 78 -16.02 -4.93 -7.05
N THR A 79 -15.00 -4.84 -6.20
CA THR A 79 -15.08 -4.15 -4.92
C THR A 79 -13.95 -3.12 -4.89
N ARG A 80 -14.16 -1.97 -4.23
CA ARG A 80 -13.06 -1.02 -4.03
C ARG A 80 -11.90 -1.73 -3.31
N PRO A 81 -10.68 -1.76 -3.88
CA PRO A 81 -9.63 -2.60 -3.34
C PRO A 81 -9.13 -2.13 -1.97
N ILE A 82 -8.49 -3.05 -1.26
CA ILE A 82 -7.68 -2.76 -0.07
C ILE A 82 -6.21 -2.76 -0.49
N LEU A 83 -5.52 -1.65 -0.27
CA LEU A 83 -4.09 -1.54 -0.57
C LEU A 83 -3.28 -1.99 0.64
N LEU A 84 -2.39 -2.96 0.43
CA LEU A 84 -1.43 -3.45 1.42
C LEU A 84 -0.02 -3.08 0.98
N GLN A 85 0.73 -2.40 1.84
CA GLN A 85 2.14 -2.09 1.60
C GLN A 85 2.90 -1.91 2.91
N HIS A 86 4.23 -1.82 2.85
CA HIS A 86 5.02 -1.65 4.07
C HIS A 86 5.16 -0.19 4.49
N PHE A 87 5.60 0.71 3.59
CA PHE A 87 5.78 2.13 3.95
C PHE A 87 4.43 2.83 4.02
N PRO A 88 4.24 3.80 4.94
CA PRO A 88 3.04 4.62 4.94
C PRO A 88 2.98 5.51 3.70
N MET A 89 1.77 5.95 3.37
CA MET A 89 1.54 6.99 2.39
C MET A 89 2.23 8.29 2.84
N TYR A 90 2.44 9.19 1.89
CA TYR A 90 3.15 10.42 2.14
C TYR A 90 2.53 11.22 3.30
N ARG A 91 3.37 11.59 4.26
CA ARG A 91 3.04 12.48 5.37
C ARG A 91 4.28 13.17 5.88
N THR A 92 4.09 14.36 6.45
CA THR A 92 5.19 15.20 6.94
C THR A 92 5.74 14.71 8.29
N SER A 93 4.88 14.11 9.13
CA SER A 93 5.24 13.48 10.40
C SER A 93 4.04 12.69 10.96
N ASP A 94 4.21 12.14 12.17
CA ASP A 94 3.16 11.49 12.95
C ASP A 94 2.40 12.46 13.88
N ALA A 95 2.55 13.77 13.69
CA ALA A 95 1.98 14.80 14.57
C ALA A 95 0.45 14.72 14.69
N ASN A 96 -0.23 14.31 13.62
CA ASN A 96 -1.69 14.18 13.58
C ASN A 96 -2.17 12.77 13.97
N CYS A 97 -1.27 11.87 14.35
CA CYS A 97 -1.60 10.52 14.78
C CYS A 97 -1.99 10.52 16.27
N SER A 98 -3.03 9.77 16.61
CA SER A 98 -3.50 9.59 17.98
C SER A 98 -3.97 8.15 18.21
N GLY A 99 -4.04 7.75 19.47
CA GLY A 99 -4.39 6.39 19.89
C GLY A 99 -3.36 5.78 20.85
N PRO A 100 -3.66 4.62 21.43
CA PRO A 100 -2.84 3.98 22.47
C PRO A 100 -1.40 3.64 22.02
N ASP A 101 -1.24 3.24 20.75
CA ASP A 101 0.04 2.82 20.19
C ASP A 101 0.66 3.87 19.25
N SER A 102 0.21 5.12 19.32
CA SER A 102 0.83 6.20 18.55
C SER A 102 2.21 6.55 19.08
N ALA A 103 3.04 7.13 18.21
CA ALA A 103 4.39 7.53 18.55
C ALA A 103 4.43 8.44 19.80
N PRO A 104 5.48 8.40 20.62
CA PRO A 104 5.63 9.31 21.74
C PRO A 104 5.81 10.76 21.23
N ILE A 105 5.57 11.75 22.10
CA ILE A 105 5.47 13.16 21.69
C ILE A 105 6.78 13.67 21.06
N GLU A 106 7.91 13.14 21.52
CA GLU A 106 9.26 13.44 21.06
C GLU A 106 9.51 12.95 19.63
N GLU A 107 8.84 11.87 19.21
CA GLU A 107 8.97 11.28 17.87
C GLU A 107 7.88 11.80 16.93
N LYS A 108 6.67 12.09 17.42
CA LYS A 108 5.52 12.53 16.61
C LYS A 108 5.80 13.73 15.72
N TYR A 109 6.56 14.69 16.22
CA TYR A 109 6.87 15.93 15.48
C TYR A 109 8.14 15.83 14.64
N VAL A 110 8.86 14.71 14.68
CA VAL A 110 10.03 14.50 13.82
C VAL A 110 9.56 14.44 12.38
N LYS A 111 10.18 15.27 11.53
CA LYS A 111 9.82 15.32 10.11
C LYS A 111 10.26 14.04 9.41
N PHE A 112 9.33 13.45 8.67
CA PHE A 112 9.60 12.30 7.83
C PHE A 112 10.41 12.70 6.60
N ARG A 113 11.34 11.84 6.22
CA ARG A 113 12.07 11.91 4.96
C ARG A 113 11.34 11.02 3.95
N PRO A 114 10.77 11.61 2.88
CA PRO A 114 10.17 10.82 1.82
C PRO A 114 11.17 9.81 1.24
N LYS A 115 10.67 8.64 0.84
CA LYS A 115 11.43 7.47 0.36
C LYS A 115 12.25 6.75 1.44
N VAL A 116 12.26 7.25 2.67
CA VAL A 116 12.90 6.58 3.81
C VAL A 116 11.88 6.23 4.86
N ASP A 117 11.16 7.22 5.38
CA ASP A 117 10.21 7.05 6.50
C ASP A 117 8.75 6.91 5.98
N CYS A 118 8.49 7.37 4.76
CA CYS A 118 7.21 7.21 4.06
C CYS A 118 7.41 7.19 2.54
N LEU A 119 6.37 6.87 1.77
CA LEU A 119 6.40 7.06 0.32
C LEU A 119 6.57 8.55 -0.06
N SER A 120 7.03 8.79 -1.29
CA SER A 120 6.97 10.13 -1.87
C SER A 120 5.52 10.55 -2.14
N GLU A 121 5.25 11.85 -2.16
CA GLU A 121 3.93 12.39 -2.51
C GLU A 121 3.48 11.92 -3.90
N LYS A 122 4.37 11.99 -4.89
CA LYS A 122 4.12 11.49 -6.25
C LYS A 122 3.75 10.01 -6.27
N ALA A 123 4.47 9.16 -5.53
CA ALA A 123 4.17 7.73 -5.44
C ALA A 123 2.82 7.47 -4.76
N SER A 124 2.53 8.21 -3.69
CA SER A 124 1.27 8.11 -2.94
C SER A 124 0.08 8.47 -3.83
N ASN A 125 0.14 9.61 -4.51
CA ASN A 125 -0.90 10.05 -5.44
C ASN A 125 -1.08 9.04 -6.58
N ARG A 126 0.02 8.54 -7.15
CA ARG A 126 -0.05 7.55 -8.22
C ARG A 126 -0.76 6.26 -7.80
N LEU A 127 -0.49 5.76 -6.59
CA LEU A 127 -1.16 4.57 -6.04
C LEU A 127 -2.64 4.84 -5.78
N LEU A 128 -2.99 5.97 -5.18
CA LEU A 128 -4.38 6.35 -4.89
C LEU A 128 -5.20 6.52 -6.17
N GLU A 129 -4.66 7.18 -7.19
CA GLU A 129 -5.32 7.39 -8.47
C GLU A 129 -5.49 6.07 -9.26
N SER A 130 -4.47 5.21 -9.24
CA SER A 130 -4.47 3.97 -10.03
C SER A 130 -5.38 2.91 -9.43
N ILE A 131 -5.44 2.82 -8.10
CA ILE A 131 -6.12 1.75 -7.36
C ILE A 131 -7.48 2.20 -6.80
N GLN A 132 -7.62 3.48 -6.45
CA GLN A 132 -8.79 4.05 -5.74
C GLN A 132 -9.23 3.20 -4.52
N PRO A 133 -8.32 2.86 -3.60
CA PRO A 133 -8.61 1.91 -2.54
C PRO A 133 -9.66 2.45 -1.57
N ARG A 134 -10.39 1.54 -0.90
CA ARG A 134 -11.28 1.88 0.22
C ARG A 134 -10.60 1.83 1.59
N LEU A 135 -9.42 1.22 1.65
CA LEU A 135 -8.59 1.11 2.85
C LEU A 135 -7.13 0.93 2.43
N VAL A 136 -6.22 1.61 3.12
CA VAL A 136 -4.77 1.38 3.02
C VAL A 136 -4.29 0.83 4.37
N LEU A 137 -3.61 -0.31 4.35
CA LEU A 137 -2.89 -0.84 5.50
C LEU A 137 -1.39 -0.72 5.24
N SER A 138 -0.71 0.02 6.11
CA SER A 138 0.73 0.29 6.06
C SER A 138 1.41 -0.05 7.38
N ALA A 139 2.73 0.09 7.47
CA ALA A 139 3.51 -0.15 8.69
C ALA A 139 4.75 0.76 8.70
N HIS A 140 5.94 0.17 8.92
CA HIS A 140 7.26 0.81 8.85
C HIS A 140 7.62 1.78 9.99
N THR A 141 6.73 2.69 10.38
CA THR A 141 7.01 3.64 11.47
C THR A 141 6.98 3.00 12.86
N HIS A 142 6.53 1.74 12.93
CA HIS A 142 6.37 0.94 14.15
C HIS A 142 5.33 1.46 15.14
N HIS A 143 4.65 2.56 14.83
CA HIS A 143 3.64 3.19 15.65
C HIS A 143 2.30 3.26 14.92
N PHE A 144 1.20 3.18 15.68
CA PHE A 144 -0.13 3.28 15.15
C PHE A 144 -0.46 4.70 14.66
N CYS A 145 -1.06 4.77 13.48
CA CYS A 145 -1.66 5.99 12.98
C CYS A 145 -2.92 5.71 12.17
N TYR A 146 -3.99 6.45 12.44
CA TYR A 146 -5.19 6.54 11.61
C TYR A 146 -5.23 7.89 10.90
N ARG A 147 -5.41 7.90 9.58
CA ARG A 147 -5.60 9.13 8.81
C ARG A 147 -6.55 8.90 7.64
N GLU A 148 -7.19 9.97 7.20
CA GLU A 148 -7.95 9.98 5.95
C GLU A 148 -7.11 10.64 4.85
N LEU A 149 -6.92 9.93 3.75
CA LEU A 149 -6.10 10.35 2.63
C LEU A 149 -6.94 11.15 1.63
N PRO A 150 -6.56 12.40 1.30
CA PRO A 150 -7.19 13.14 0.22
C PRO A 150 -6.86 12.49 -1.15
N PRO A 151 -7.69 12.70 -2.18
CA PRO A 151 -8.93 13.48 -2.17
C PRO A 151 -10.18 12.67 -1.79
N HIS A 152 -10.10 11.35 -1.67
CA HIS A 152 -11.27 10.47 -1.53
C HIS A 152 -11.58 10.05 -0.08
N ASN A 153 -10.95 10.70 0.90
CA ASN A 153 -11.01 10.36 2.33
C ASN A 153 -10.79 8.85 2.57
N THR A 154 -9.87 8.25 1.82
CA THR A 154 -9.56 6.83 1.99
C THR A 154 -8.85 6.64 3.33
N PRO A 155 -9.35 5.82 4.25
CA PRO A 155 -8.66 5.56 5.51
C PRO A 155 -7.32 4.84 5.26
N GLU A 156 -6.27 5.34 5.90
CA GLU A 156 -5.00 4.66 6.08
C GLU A 156 -4.82 4.29 7.55
N TRP A 157 -4.55 3.01 7.79
CA TRP A 157 -4.13 2.52 9.09
C TRP A 157 -2.66 2.08 8.98
N THR A 158 -1.77 2.82 9.63
CA THR A 158 -0.38 2.41 9.81
C THR A 158 -0.30 1.55 11.07
N LEU A 159 0.14 0.31 10.91
CA LEU A 159 0.18 -0.68 11.99
C LEU A 159 1.44 -0.51 12.85
N PRO A 160 1.29 -0.61 14.17
CA PRO A 160 2.41 -0.67 15.10
C PRO A 160 3.19 -1.98 14.95
N SER A 161 4.40 -2.02 15.51
CA SER A 161 5.22 -3.23 15.46
C SER A 161 4.79 -4.25 16.51
N PHE A 162 4.68 -5.52 16.11
CA PHE A 162 4.49 -6.63 17.06
C PHE A 162 5.76 -6.97 17.87
N SER A 163 6.89 -6.31 17.61
CA SER A 163 8.20 -6.70 18.13
C SER A 163 8.69 -5.77 19.24
N TRP A 164 9.03 -6.37 20.39
CA TRP A 164 9.71 -5.71 21.51
C TRP A 164 11.04 -5.06 21.15
N ARG A 165 11.65 -5.48 20.03
CA ARG A 165 12.87 -4.83 19.51
C ARG A 165 12.62 -3.38 19.09
N ASN A 166 11.39 -3.09 18.66
CA ASN A 166 11.04 -1.83 18.02
C ASN A 166 10.26 -0.90 18.95
N ILE A 167 9.33 -1.44 19.75
CA ILE A 167 8.49 -0.67 20.68
C ILE A 167 8.32 -1.40 22.01
N LYS A 168 7.95 -0.67 23.08
CA LYS A 168 7.75 -1.21 24.44
C LYS A 168 6.33 -1.76 24.69
N ASN A 169 5.50 -1.78 23.66
CA ASN A 169 4.10 -2.17 23.72
C ASN A 169 3.75 -2.87 22.41
N PRO A 170 4.26 -4.10 22.18
CA PRO A 170 3.99 -4.81 20.94
C PRO A 170 2.50 -5.00 20.75
N SER A 171 2.02 -4.71 19.55
CA SER A 171 0.61 -4.84 19.24
C SER A 171 0.38 -5.33 17.83
N PHE A 172 -0.84 -5.79 17.61
CA PHE A 172 -1.32 -6.31 16.34
C PHE A 172 -2.75 -5.85 16.13
N LEU A 173 -3.17 -5.86 14.87
CA LEU A 173 -4.50 -5.45 14.47
C LEU A 173 -5.27 -6.68 13.96
N LEU A 174 -6.48 -6.88 14.47
CA LEU A 174 -7.44 -7.82 13.92
C LEU A 174 -8.54 -7.02 13.20
N VAL A 175 -8.82 -7.37 11.95
CA VAL A 175 -9.84 -6.69 11.13
C VAL A 175 -10.91 -7.66 10.64
N CYS A 176 -12.15 -7.20 10.64
CA CYS A 176 -13.26 -7.87 9.98
C CYS A 176 -13.56 -7.13 8.66
N ILE A 177 -13.38 -7.82 7.53
CA ILE A 177 -13.54 -7.22 6.21
C ILE A 177 -14.81 -7.78 5.57
N SER A 178 -15.78 -6.91 5.33
CA SER A 178 -16.99 -7.26 4.58
C SER A 178 -16.84 -6.88 3.11
N VAL A 179 -17.48 -7.68 2.25
CA VAL A 179 -17.68 -7.36 0.83
C VAL A 179 -18.62 -6.17 0.75
N ILE A 180 -18.13 -5.04 0.22
CA ILE A 180 -18.95 -3.85 -0.05
C ILE A 180 -19.11 -3.79 -1.56
N LYS A 181 -20.32 -4.08 -2.05
CA LYS A 181 -20.71 -3.98 -3.46
C LYS A 181 -21.01 -2.53 -3.82
#